data_AF-F3UEP3-F1
#
_entry.id   AF-F3UEP3-F1
#
_cell.length_a   1.000
_cell.length_b   1.000
_cell.length_c   1.000
_cell.angle_alpha   90.00
_cell.angle_beta   90.00
_cell.angle_gamma   90.00
#
_symmetry.space_group_name_H-M   'P 1'
#
loop_
_entity.id
_entity.type
_entity.pdbx_description
1 polymer ?
#
loop_
_entity_poly.entity_id
_entity_poly.type
_entity_poly.pdbx_seq_one_letter_code
_entity_poly.pdbx_strand_id
1 'polypeptide(L)'
;MSSKDFNFNLKRGYPRFRLTVIWDTDTGSLRRLFKNLKQAISTRVDSFEIYDNVRDDVFTLAKVFNEYDSLNIIFFQLSTYGGEQLIRIDFNPNTLKEFGGMKVWRQLI
;
A
#
# COMPACT_ATOMS: atom_id res chain seq x y z
N MET A 1 -13.71 7.40 -11.41
CA MET A 1 -12.53 8.02 -10.77
C MET A 1 -11.33 7.80 -11.66
N SER A 2 -10.58 8.86 -11.92
CA SER A 2 -9.44 8.86 -12.84
C SER A 2 -8.18 8.51 -12.05
N SER A 3 -7.23 7.80 -12.65
CA SER A 3 -5.91 7.46 -12.08
C SER A 3 -5.13 8.66 -11.51
N LYS A 4 -5.56 9.89 -11.81
CA LYS A 4 -5.02 11.16 -11.29
C LYS A 4 -5.43 11.47 -9.84
N ASP A 5 -6.37 10.74 -9.26
CA ASP A 5 -6.87 11.02 -7.90
C ASP A 5 -6.03 10.33 -6.79
N PHE A 6 -5.09 9.45 -7.15
CA PHE A 6 -4.10 8.89 -6.20
C PHE A 6 -2.89 9.80 -6.05
N ASN A 7 -3.12 11.06 -5.68
CA ASN A 7 -2.04 11.95 -5.30
C ASN A 7 -1.39 11.45 -4.01
N PHE A 8 -0.19 10.86 -4.15
CA PHE A 8 0.72 10.57 -3.05
C PHE A 8 1.18 11.88 -2.40
N ASN A 9 0.35 12.44 -1.53
CA ASN A 9 0.73 13.56 -0.68
C ASN A 9 1.57 13.07 0.50
N LEU A 10 2.72 12.43 0.24
CA LEU A 10 3.78 12.43 1.25
C LEU A 10 4.20 13.89 1.47
N LYS A 11 4.36 14.33 2.72
CA LYS A 11 4.93 15.65 3.03
C LYS A 11 6.15 15.89 2.11
N ARG A 12 6.14 16.98 1.32
CA ARG A 12 7.25 17.32 0.42
C ARG A 12 8.56 17.31 1.21
N GLY A 13 9.57 16.59 0.72
CA GLY A 13 10.92 16.56 1.30
C GLY A 13 11.31 15.29 2.06
N TYR A 14 10.41 14.33 2.28
CA TYR A 14 10.79 13.07 2.91
C TYR A 14 11.18 11.98 1.88
N PRO A 15 12.22 11.16 2.14
CA PRO A 15 12.67 10.11 1.24
C PRO A 15 11.62 9.02 1.05
N ARG A 16 11.41 8.60 -0.20
CA ARG A 16 10.47 7.53 -0.58
C ARG A 16 11.22 6.22 -0.72
N PHE A 17 10.72 5.19 -0.05
CA PHE A 17 11.27 3.85 -0.12
C PHE A 17 10.31 2.95 -0.90
N ARG A 18 10.87 2.04 -1.69
CA ARG A 18 10.13 1.06 -2.46
C ARG A 18 10.68 -0.33 -2.15
N LEU A 19 9.78 -1.22 -1.77
CA LEU A 19 10.00 -2.65 -1.74
C LEU A 19 9.22 -3.28 -2.90
N THR A 20 9.89 -4.12 -3.68
CA THR A 20 9.24 -4.91 -4.73
C THR A 20 9.38 -6.37 -4.38
N VAL A 21 8.25 -7.05 -4.22
CA VAL A 21 8.21 -8.51 -4.08
C VAL A 21 7.91 -9.07 -5.46
N ILE A 22 8.92 -9.70 -6.05
CA ILE A 22 8.79 -10.48 -7.29
C ILE A 22 8.49 -11.89 -6.86
N TRP A 23 7.49 -12.49 -7.49
CA TRP A 23 7.10 -13.85 -7.21
C TRP A 23 7.02 -14.61 -8.53
N ASP A 24 7.95 -15.53 -8.68
CA ASP A 24 7.99 -16.43 -9.81
C ASP A 24 6.90 -17.49 -9.60
N THR A 25 5.89 -17.50 -10.46
CA THR A 25 4.89 -18.58 -10.46
C THR A 25 4.63 -19.07 -11.86
N ASP A 26 5.07 -20.30 -12.10
CA ASP A 26 4.53 -21.17 -13.13
C ASP A 26 3.09 -21.65 -12.82
N THR A 27 2.58 -21.46 -11.59
CA THR A 27 1.39 -22.20 -11.11
C THR A 27 0.33 -21.39 -10.32
N GLY A 28 0.41 -20.07 -10.21
CA GLY A 28 -0.56 -19.31 -9.41
C GLY A 28 -0.70 -17.83 -9.74
N SER A 29 -1.85 -17.23 -9.41
CA SER A 29 -2.06 -15.78 -9.53
C SER A 29 -1.74 -15.06 -8.22
N LEU A 30 -0.83 -14.09 -8.29
CA LEU A 30 -0.47 -13.21 -7.18
C LEU A 30 -1.65 -12.36 -6.69
N ARG A 31 -2.70 -12.23 -7.51
CA ARG A 31 -3.93 -11.50 -7.17
C ARG A 31 -4.61 -12.04 -5.92
N ARG A 32 -4.60 -13.36 -5.68
CA ARG A 32 -5.19 -13.93 -4.46
C ARG A 32 -4.38 -13.54 -3.22
N LEU A 33 -3.05 -13.61 -3.30
CA LEU A 33 -2.16 -13.17 -2.22
C LEU A 33 -2.33 -11.68 -1.94
N PHE A 34 -2.45 -10.86 -2.98
CA PHE A 34 -2.68 -9.43 -2.84
C PHE A 34 -4.02 -9.09 -2.15
N LYS A 35 -5.10 -9.81 -2.49
CA LYS A 35 -6.39 -9.70 -1.81
C LYS A 35 -6.32 -10.12 -0.33
N ASN A 36 -5.64 -11.24 -0.05
CA ASN A 36 -5.46 -11.73 1.31
C ASN A 36 -4.61 -10.76 2.14
N LEU A 37 -3.58 -10.17 1.54
CA LEU A 37 -2.75 -9.13 2.17
C LEU A 37 -3.61 -7.93 2.59
N LYS A 38 -4.44 -7.41 1.69
CA LYS A 38 -5.38 -6.31 2.00
C LYS A 38 -6.28 -6.68 3.18
N GLN A 39 -6.87 -7.88 3.17
CA GLN A 39 -7.75 -8.34 4.24
C GLN A 39 -7.03 -8.53 5.58
N ALA A 40 -5.81 -9.08 5.56
CA ALA A 40 -5.00 -9.24 6.76
C ALA A 40 -4.65 -7.88 7.38
N ILE A 41 -4.35 -6.87 6.55
CA ILE A 41 -4.10 -5.50 7.02
C ILE A 41 -5.41 -4.88 7.55
N SER A 42 -6.53 -5.01 6.84
CA SER A 42 -7.81 -4.37 7.23
C SER A 42 -8.32 -4.78 8.61
N THR A 43 -7.99 -5.98 9.07
CA THR A 43 -8.40 -6.50 10.39
C THR A 43 -7.52 -6.00 11.54
N ARG A 44 -6.48 -5.21 11.27
CA ARG A 44 -5.42 -4.87 12.25
C ARG A 44 -5.08 -3.38 12.29
N VAL A 45 -5.90 -2.53 11.68
CA VAL A 45 -5.60 -1.12 11.42
C VAL A 45 -6.58 -0.16 12.11
N ASP A 46 -6.71 -0.24 13.43
CA ASP A 46 -7.68 0.57 14.19
C ASP A 46 -7.50 2.10 14.06
N SER A 47 -6.36 2.58 13.58
CA SER A 47 -6.03 4.01 13.46
C SER A 47 -5.81 4.51 12.03
N PHE A 48 -6.09 3.67 11.04
CA PHE A 48 -5.88 3.95 9.63
C PHE A 48 -7.10 3.50 8.81
N GLU A 49 -7.26 4.10 7.63
CA GLU A 49 -8.23 3.67 6.65
C GLU A 49 -7.54 3.00 5.47
N ILE A 50 -8.30 2.16 4.77
CA ILE A 50 -7.86 1.55 3.51
C ILE A 50 -8.69 2.17 2.39
N TYR A 51 -8.01 2.82 1.46
CA TYR A 51 -8.59 3.26 0.19
C TYR A 51 -8.16 2.29 -0.90
N ASP A 52 -9.11 1.67 -1.59
CA ASP A 52 -8.85 0.71 -2.63
C ASP A 52 -9.36 1.13 -4.00
N ASN A 53 -8.64 0.70 -5.03
CA ASN A 53 -9.06 0.77 -6.41
C ASN A 53 -8.89 -0.61 -7.02
N VAL A 54 -9.99 -1.37 -6.99
CA VAL A 54 -10.05 -2.76 -7.45
C VAL A 54 -9.75 -2.87 -8.95
N ARG A 55 -10.08 -1.84 -9.75
CA ARG A 55 -9.83 -1.81 -11.18
C ARG A 55 -8.33 -1.83 -11.49
N ASP A 56 -7.55 -1.10 -10.69
CA ASP A 56 -6.12 -0.91 -10.92
C ASP A 56 -5.26 -1.82 -10.03
N ASP A 57 -5.90 -2.74 -9.27
CA ASP A 57 -5.26 -3.58 -8.24
C ASP A 57 -4.32 -2.80 -7.31
N VAL A 58 -4.85 -1.69 -6.81
CA VAL A 58 -4.16 -0.79 -5.91
C VAL A 58 -4.94 -0.67 -4.61
N PHE A 59 -4.23 -0.61 -3.49
CA PHE A 59 -4.81 -0.10 -2.26
C PHE A 59 -3.77 0.70 -1.47
N THR A 60 -4.25 1.57 -0.59
CA THR A 60 -3.41 2.45 0.21
C THR A 60 -3.87 2.40 1.65
N LEU A 61 -2.91 2.29 2.57
CA LEU A 61 -3.13 2.53 3.99
C LEU A 61 -2.95 4.04 4.24
N ALA A 62 -4.00 4.70 4.72
CA ALA A 62 -4.00 6.14 4.93
C ALA A 62 -4.26 6.49 6.40
N LYS A 63 -3.60 7.54 6.88
CA LYS A 63 -3.94 8.19 8.14
C LYS A 63 -4.92 9.31 7.83
N VAL A 64 -6.12 9.21 8.37
CA VAL A 64 -7.15 10.25 8.24
C VAL A 64 -7.03 11.22 9.42
N PHE A 65 -6.95 12.51 9.11
CA PHE A 65 -6.98 13.58 10.12
C PHE A 65 -8.38 14.16 10.24
N ASN A 66 -9.07 14.32 9.11
CA ASN A 66 -10.47 14.73 9.00
C ASN A 66 -11.02 14.34 7.60
N GLU A 67 -12.27 14.70 7.31
CA GLU A 67 -12.97 14.34 6.07
C GLU A 67 -12.34 14.91 4.78
N TYR A 68 -11.47 15.92 4.88
CA TYR A 68 -10.80 16.56 3.74
C TYR A 68 -9.28 16.33 3.73
N ASP A 69 -8.71 15.80 4.81
CA ASP A 69 -7.26 15.67 4.99
C ASP A 69 -6.88 14.25 5.41
N SER A 70 -6.15 13.59 4.52
CA SER A 70 -5.59 12.28 4.74
C SER A 70 -4.18 12.18 4.16
N LEU A 71 -3.39 11.30 4.75
CA LEU A 71 -2.01 11.06 4.38
C LEU A 71 -1.81 9.59 4.05
N ASN A 72 -1.31 9.33 2.85
CA ASN A 72 -0.95 7.98 2.42
C ASN A 72 0.32 7.53 3.15
N ILE A 73 0.20 6.46 3.94
CA ILE A 73 1.28 5.90 4.77
C ILE A 73 1.99 4.78 4.02
N ILE A 74 1.24 3.86 3.39
CA ILE A 74 1.78 2.76 2.60
C ILE A 74 0.94 2.58 1.34
N PHE A 75 1.60 2.54 0.19
CA PHE A 75 1.03 2.13 -1.09
C PHE A 75 1.19 0.65 -1.31
N PHE A 76 0.20 0.02 -1.91
CA PHE A 76 0.27 -1.34 -2.42
C PHE A 76 -0.24 -1.37 -3.85
N GLN A 77 0.50 -2.04 -4.72
CA GLN A 77 0.11 -2.23 -6.11
C GLN A 77 0.50 -3.64 -6.56
N LEU A 78 -0.46 -4.36 -7.13
CA LEU A 78 -0.16 -5.53 -7.95
C LEU A 78 0.11 -5.04 -9.38
N SER A 79 1.19 -5.49 -9.99
CA SER A 79 1.54 -5.13 -11.36
C SER A 79 2.08 -6.33 -12.12
N THR A 80 1.99 -6.25 -13.44
CA THR A 80 2.63 -7.20 -14.35
C THR A 80 3.73 -6.46 -15.12
N TYR A 81 4.96 -6.96 -15.06
CA TYR A 81 6.11 -6.40 -15.78
C TYR A 81 6.83 -7.54 -16.48
N GLY A 82 7.02 -7.44 -17.80
CA GLY A 82 7.75 -8.48 -18.56
C GLY A 82 7.14 -9.89 -18.50
N GLY A 83 5.84 -10.01 -18.19
CA GLY A 83 5.16 -11.30 -17.99
C GLY A 83 5.13 -11.79 -16.54
N GLU A 84 5.91 -11.18 -15.64
CA GLU A 84 5.96 -11.51 -14.22
C GLU A 84 4.95 -10.68 -13.41
N GLN A 85 4.33 -11.29 -12.40
CA GLN A 85 3.50 -10.56 -11.44
C GLN A 85 4.35 -10.13 -10.23
N LEU A 86 4.16 -8.89 -9.79
CA LEU A 86 4.87 -8.32 -8.65
C LEU A 86 3.93 -7.53 -7.73
N ILE A 87 4.26 -7.52 -6.43
CA ILE A 87 3.65 -6.62 -5.46
C ILE A 87 4.66 -5.51 -5.16
N ARG A 88 4.29 -4.29 -5.51
CA ARG A 88 5.02 -3.08 -5.15
C ARG A 88 4.44 -2.49 -3.86
N ILE A 89 5.33 -2.19 -2.93
CA ILE A 89 5.03 -1.51 -1.67
C ILE A 89 5.85 -0.23 -1.62
N ASP A 90 5.21 0.93 -1.69
CA ASP A 90 5.88 2.22 -1.49
C ASP A 90 5.52 2.79 -0.13
N PHE A 91 6.52 3.26 0.61
CA PHE A 91 6.28 3.87 1.92
C PHE A 91 7.36 4.90 2.24
N ASN A 92 7.14 5.60 3.34
CA ASN A 92 8.10 6.50 3.92
C ASN A 92 8.35 6.10 5.37
N PRO A 93 9.55 5.64 5.76
CA PRO A 93 9.81 5.14 7.11
C PRO A 93 9.67 6.24 8.16
N ASN A 94 9.94 7.50 7.80
CA ASN A 94 9.78 8.62 8.72
C ASN A 94 8.31 8.87 9.00
N THR A 95 7.48 8.95 7.95
CA THR A 95 6.03 9.10 8.07
C THR A 95 5.39 7.89 8.78
N LEU A 96 5.83 6.68 8.44
CA LEU A 96 5.39 5.43 9.04
C LEU A 96 5.68 5.40 10.55
N LYS A 97 6.85 5.92 10.97
CA LYS A 97 7.21 6.07 12.39
C LYS A 97 6.39 7.17 13.07
N GLU A 98 6.28 8.35 12.46
CA GLU A 98 5.55 9.53 12.97
C GLU A 98 4.10 9.18 13.31
N PHE A 99 3.41 8.45 12.42
CA PHE A 99 1.98 8.14 12.58
C PHE A 99 1.69 6.76 13.18
N GLY A 100 2.70 6.09 13.75
CA GLY A 100 2.51 4.79 14.42
C GLY A 100 2.28 3.60 13.48
N GLY A 101 2.49 3.76 12.18
CA GLY A 101 2.37 2.72 11.16
C GLY A 101 3.42 1.59 11.28
N MET A 102 4.45 1.77 12.12
CA MET A 102 5.42 0.70 12.41
C MET A 102 4.78 -0.57 12.98
N LYS A 103 3.63 -0.47 13.65
CA LYS A 103 2.87 -1.66 14.10
C LYS A 103 2.36 -2.49 12.93
N VAL A 104 1.87 -1.82 11.88
CA VAL A 104 1.41 -2.47 10.65
C VAL A 104 2.61 -3.04 9.89
N TRP A 105 3.69 -2.27 9.77
CA TRP A 105 4.91 -2.72 9.08
C TRP A 105 5.52 -4.00 9.67
N ARG A 106 5.59 -4.11 11.00
CA ARG A 106 6.07 -5.32 11.69
C ARG A 106 5.24 -6.57 11.43
N GLN A 107 4.03 -6.44 10.89
CA GLN A 107 3.19 -7.57 10.53
C GLN A 107 3.30 -7.95 9.04
N LEU A 108 3.95 -7.10 8.24
CA LEU A 108 4.22 -7.36 6.82
C LEU A 108 5.55 -8.10 6.61
N ILE A 109 6.46 -8.01 7.58
CA ILE A 109 7.73 -8.75 7.65
C ILE A 109 7.59 -9.96 8.58
#